data_AF-X1AXU0-F1
#
_entry.id   AF-X1AXU0-F1
#
_cell.length_a   1.000
_cell.length_b   1.000
_cell.length_c   1.000
_cell.angle_alpha   90.00
_cell.angle_beta   90.00
_cell.angle_gamma   90.00
#
_symmetry.space_group_name_H-M   'P 1'
#
loop_
_entity.id
_entity.type
_entity.pdbx_description
1 polymer ?
#
loop_
_entity_poly.entity_id
_entity_poly.type
_entity_poly.pdbx_seq_one_letter_code
_entity_poly.pdbx_strand_id
1 'polypeptide(L)' 'MALLAPRNHAKCQRKGSLVTLSNGLRKKIEDCVIDDKVISLNTHNEFVESKVIDIINNGIRDVFR' A
#
# COMPACT_ATOMS: atom_id res chain seq x y z
N MET A 1 22.40 19.10 -12.57
CA MET A 1 20.98 19.52 -12.66
C MET A 1 20.21 18.75 -11.60
N ALA A 2 20.00 19.38 -10.44
CA ALA A 2 19.33 18.74 -9.31
C ALA A 2 17.82 18.86 -9.49
N LEU A 3 17.13 17.75 -9.79
CA LEU A 3 15.68 17.71 -9.75
C LEU A 3 15.25 17.59 -8.29
N LEU A 4 14.91 18.74 -7.70
CA LEU A 4 14.12 18.83 -6.47
C LEU A 4 12.76 18.19 -6.73
N ALA A 5 12.60 16.89 -6.46
CA ALA A 5 11.30 16.25 -6.48
C ALA A 5 10.51 16.70 -5.23
N PRO A 6 9.37 17.39 -5.36
CA PRO A 6 8.62 17.91 -4.22
C PRO A 6 8.00 16.79 -3.37
N ARG A 7 7.79 17.06 -2.08
CA ARG A 7 7.35 16.13 -1.01
C ARG A 7 5.93 15.53 -1.17
N ASN A 8 5.29 15.62 -2.34
CA ASN A 8 3.88 15.21 -2.55
C ASN A 8 3.70 13.97 -3.44
N HIS A 9 4.73 13.12 -3.58
CA HIS A 9 4.54 11.81 -4.20
C HIS A 9 3.71 10.93 -3.26
N ALA A 10 2.40 10.87 -3.47
CA ALA A 10 1.60 9.74 -3.03
C ALA A 10 2.30 8.46 -3.55
N LYS A 11 3.02 7.77 -2.66
CA LYS A 11 3.80 6.58 -2.96
C LYS A 11 2.83 5.45 -3.23
N CYS A 12 2.49 5.25 -4.50
CA CYS A 12 1.67 4.11 -4.91
C CYS A 12 2.52 2.85 -5.01
N GLN A 13 1.84 1.72 -4.90
CA GLN A 13 2.44 0.43 -5.19
C GLN A 13 2.22 0.08 -6.66
N ARG A 14 3.13 -0.74 -7.19
CA ARG A 14 2.99 -1.32 -8.52
C ARG A 14 1.75 -2.23 -8.57
N LYS A 15 1.05 -2.24 -9.71
CA LYS A 15 0.01 -3.24 -9.99
C LYS A 15 0.54 -4.67 -9.81
N GLY A 16 -0.23 -5.52 -9.15
CA GLY A 16 0.12 -6.89 -8.81
C GLY A 16 0.95 -7.05 -7.54
N SER A 17 1.32 -5.95 -6.85
CA SER A 17 1.92 -6.02 -5.52
C SER A 17 1.01 -6.76 -4.55
N LEU A 18 1.59 -7.60 -3.69
CA LEU A 18 0.85 -8.41 -2.73
C LEU A 18 0.71 -7.70 -1.38
N VAL A 19 -0.50 -7.69 -0.85
CA VAL A 19 -0.85 -7.26 0.51
C VAL A 19 -1.12 -8.50 1.35
N THR A 20 -0.53 -8.55 2.55
CA THR A 20 -0.78 -9.64 3.52
C THR A 20 -1.99 -9.30 4.37
N LEU A 21 -3.02 -10.14 4.28
CA LEU A 21 -4.24 -10.06 5.07
C LEU A 21 -3.98 -10.58 6.50
N SER A 22 -4.83 -10.19 7.46
CA SER A 22 -4.67 -10.61 8.86
C SER A 22 -4.85 -12.11 9.09
N ASN A 23 -5.55 -12.79 8.18
CA ASN A 23 -5.67 -14.26 8.15
C ASN A 23 -4.45 -14.98 7.54
N GLY A 24 -3.38 -14.25 7.19
CA GLY A 24 -2.15 -14.78 6.60
C GLY A 24 -2.21 -15.01 5.09
N LEU A 25 -3.38 -14.86 4.45
CA LEU A 25 -3.50 -14.92 2.99
C LEU A 25 -2.91 -13.67 2.33
N ARG A 26 -2.62 -13.77 1.03
CA ARG A 26 -2.12 -12.67 0.22
C ARG A 26 -3.12 -12.31 -0.86
N LYS A 27 -3.31 -11.03 -1.06
CA LYS A 27 -4.21 -10.45 -2.06
C LYS A 27 -3.45 -9.46 -2.91
N LYS A 28 -3.75 -9.33 -4.21
CA LYS A 28 -3.16 -8.25 -5.01
C LYS A 28 -3.75 -6.92 -4.56
N ILE A 29 -2.96 -5.85 -4.63
CA ILE A 29 -3.40 -4.52 -4.19
C ILE A 29 -4.61 -4.02 -4.99
N GLU A 30 -4.70 -4.35 -6.29
CA GLU A 30 -5.87 -4.01 -7.12
C GLU A 30 -7.15 -4.78 -6.76
N ASP A 31 -7.03 -5.90 -6.03
CA ASP A 31 -8.16 -6.72 -5.62
C ASP A 31 -8.63 -6.37 -4.19
N CYS A 32 -7.87 -5.56 -3.44
CA CYS A 32 -8.23 -5.13 -2.08
C CYS A 32 -9.54 -4.33 -2.09
N VAL A 33 -10.37 -4.53 -1.05
CA VAL A 33 -11.62 -3.80 -0.84
C VAL A 33 -11.59 -3.08 0.51
N ILE A 34 -12.44 -2.06 0.68
CA ILE A 34 -12.64 -1.39 1.97
C ILE A 34 -13.06 -2.45 3.00
N ASP A 35 -12.61 -2.27 4.25
CA ASP A 35 -12.77 -3.19 5.38
C ASP A 35 -12.03 -4.54 5.26
N ASP A 36 -11.23 -4.79 4.20
CA ASP A 36 -10.26 -5.89 4.21
C ASP A 36 -9.31 -5.72 5.42
N LYS A 37 -9.18 -6.80 6.22
CA LYS A 37 -8.29 -6.84 7.37
C LYS A 37 -6.87 -7.19 6.92
N VAL A 38 -5.92 -6.33 7.26
CA VAL A 38 -4.52 -6.40 6.82
C VAL A 38 -3.56 -6.38 8.01
N ILE A 39 -2.37 -6.93 7.82
CA ILE A 39 -1.30 -6.83 8.80
C ILE A 39 -0.58 -5.49 8.59
N SER A 40 -0.49 -4.69 9.66
CA SER A 40 0.28 -3.43 9.71
C SER A 40 1.37 -3.49 10.76
N LEU A 41 2.31 -2.56 10.70
CA LEU A 41 3.27 -2.31 11.77
C LEU A 41 2.84 -1.08 12.55
N ASN A 42 2.77 -1.18 13.88
CA ASN A 42 2.54 -0.03 14.74
C ASN A 42 3.84 0.77 14.98
N THR A 43 3.78 1.83 15.79
CA THR A 43 4.93 2.66 16.15
C THR A 43 6.02 1.94 16.94
N HIS A 44 5.74 0.75 17.45
CA HIS A 44 6.65 -0.11 18.21
C HIS A 44 7.22 -1.26 17.36
N ASN A 45 6.98 -1.26 16.04
CA ASN A 45 7.34 -2.34 15.11
C ASN A 45 6.67 -3.69 15.41
N GLU A 46 5.50 -3.67 16.05
CA GLU A 46 4.71 -4.86 16.30
C GLU A 46 3.68 -5.04 15.18
N PHE A 47 3.44 -6.31 14.82
CA PHE A 47 2.39 -6.64 13.87
C PHE A 47 1.01 -6.49 14.53
N VAL A 48 0.17 -5.66 13.92
CA VAL A 48 -1.20 -5.39 14.37
C VAL A 48 -2.18 -5.60 13.22
N GLU A 49 -3.40 -6.02 13.55
CA GLU A 49 -4.50 -6.04 12.58
C GLU A 49 -5.02 -4.60 12.37
N SER A 50 -5.09 -4.20 11.10
CA SER A 50 -5.71 -2.95 10.64
C SER A 50 -6.74 -3.25 9.56
N LYS A 51 -7.52 -2.24 9.17
CA LYS A 51 -8.46 -2.35 8.06
C LYS A 51 -8.15 -1.36 6.94
N VAL A 52 -8.44 -1.74 5.71
CA VAL A 52 -8.42 -0.82 4.57
C VAL A 52 -9.54 0.19 4.74
N ILE A 53 -9.21 1.48 4.78
CA ILE A 53 -10.17 2.57 4.98
C ILE A 53 -10.55 3.29 3.68
N ASP A 54 -9.69 3.20 2.66
CA ASP A 54 -9.88 3.89 1.38
C ASP A 54 -9.05 3.20 0.27
N ILE A 55 -9.45 3.40 -0.98
CA ILE A 55 -8.78 2.86 -2.18
C ILE A 55 -8.54 4.01 -3.15
N ILE A 56 -7.26 4.34 -3.34
CA ILE A 56 -6.84 5.47 -4.16
C ILE A 56 -6.15 4.97 -5.43
N ASN A 57 -6.74 5.26 -6.59
CA ASN A 57 -6.11 5.06 -7.89
C ASN A 57 -5.45 6.37 -8.37
N ASN A 58 -4.12 6.43 -8.32
CA ASN A 58 -3.35 7.61 -8.71
C ASN A 58 -2.92 7.63 -10.19
N GLY A 59 -3.59 6.85 -11.04
CA GLY A 59 -3.32 6.77 -12.48
C GLY A 59 -2.03 6.03 -12.81
N ILE A 60 -1.47 6.34 -13.97
CA ILE A 60 -0.25 5.73 -14.48
C ILE A 60 0.95 6.58 -14.05
N ARG A 61 1.96 5.93 -13.46
CA ARG A 61 3.21 6.54 -13.03
C ARG A 61 4.38 5.61 -13.29
N ASP A 62 5.57 6.17 -13.44
CA ASP A 62 6.80 5.38 -13.57
C ASP A 62 7.04 4.54 -12.32
N VAL A 63 7.46 3.29 -12.53
CA VAL A 63 7.79 2.34 -11.46
C VAL A 63 9.27 2.04 -11.53
N PHE A 64 10.01 2.45 -10.51
CA PHE A 64 11.43 2.16 -10.37
C PHE A 64 11.60 0.88 -9.56
N ARG A 65 12.54 0.01 -9.99
CA ARG A 65 12.86 -1.27 -9.34
C ARG A 65 14.21 -1.18 -8.64
#